data_AF-A0A8D2KD25-F1
#
_entry.id   AF-A0A8D2KD25-F1
#
_cell.length_a   1.000
_cell.length_b   1.000
_cell.length_c   1.000
_cell.angle_alpha   90.00
_cell.angle_beta   90.00
_cell.angle_gamma   90.00
#
_symmetry.space_group_name_H-M   'P 1'
#
loop_
_entity.id
_entity.type
_entity.pdbx_description
1 polymer ?
#
loop_
_entity_poly.entity_id
_entity_poly.type
_entity_poly.pdbx_seq_one_letter_code
_entity_poly.pdbx_strand_id
1 'polypeptide(L)'
;MAAAKPGDLASTPNSPGLLLGHFVASGLVTQEMLNVSKKAAPCFEKFSRLQQITNIQAEIYQKSLEIELLKLEKDAADVVHPFSLDIWIHVWRIMAKKIHTVSVEGSHRTGIQTHLLTASLLYSTSVY
;
A
#
# COMPACT_ATOMS: atom_id res chain seq x y z
N MET A 1 4.71 25.17 44.97
CA MET A 1 6.07 24.62 44.79
C MET A 1 6.25 24.32 43.31
N ALA A 2 6.89 25.22 42.56
CA ALA A 2 7.14 25.05 41.12
C ALA A 2 8.55 24.50 40.92
N ALA A 3 8.66 23.34 40.28
CA ALA A 3 9.94 22.73 39.94
C ALA A 3 10.60 23.52 38.80
N ALA A 4 11.76 24.12 39.08
CA ALA A 4 12.55 24.82 38.09
C ALA A 4 13.05 23.84 37.01
N LYS A 5 12.84 24.18 35.73
CA LYS A 5 13.32 23.39 34.60
C LYS A 5 14.85 23.47 34.48
N PRO A 6 15.54 22.38 34.08
CA PRO A 6 17.01 22.32 34.08
C PRO A 6 17.72 23.14 32.97
N GLY A 7 16.98 23.92 32.17
CA GLY A 7 17.46 24.44 30.89
C GLY A 7 17.83 25.93 30.82
N ASP A 8 17.54 26.73 31.85
CA ASP A 8 17.71 28.19 31.80
C ASP A 8 18.96 28.70 32.57
N LEU A 9 20.08 27.99 32.45
CA LEU A 9 21.37 28.33 33.08
C LEU A 9 22.29 29.17 32.17
N ALA A 10 21.73 30.01 31.30
CA ALA A 10 22.52 30.77 30.32
C ALA A 10 23.15 32.06 30.85
N SER A 11 22.99 32.45 32.13
CA SER A 11 23.49 33.77 32.57
C SER A 11 23.85 33.90 34.05
N THR A 12 24.18 32.82 34.74
CA THR A 12 24.84 32.90 36.06
C THR A 12 26.13 32.08 36.00
N PRO A 13 27.25 32.59 36.53
CA PRO A 13 28.50 31.86 36.52
C PRO A 13 28.33 30.66 37.45
N ASN A 14 27.96 29.54 36.83
CA ASN A 14 27.79 28.24 37.42
C ASN A 14 29.15 27.84 38.02
N SER A 15 29.17 27.56 39.33
CA SER A 15 30.36 27.26 40.13
C SER A 15 31.42 26.37 39.42
N PRO A 16 31.05 25.32 38.67
CA PRO A 16 32.01 24.53 37.89
C PRO A 16 32.71 25.29 36.76
N GLY A 17 32.03 26.23 36.10
CA GLY A 17 32.60 27.07 35.05
C GLY A 17 33.61 28.09 35.57
N LEU A 18 33.40 28.61 36.79
CA LEU A 18 34.38 29.47 37.46
C LEU A 18 35.62 28.70 37.87
N LEU A 19 35.45 27.48 38.39
CA LEU A 19 36.55 26.59 38.80
C LEU A 19 37.39 26.17 37.59
N LEU A 20 36.73 25.86 36.47
CA LEU A 20 37.39 25.57 35.20
C LEU A 20 38.16 26.79 34.68
N GLY A 21 37.58 27.99 34.75
CA GLY A 21 38.25 29.24 34.39
C GLY A 21 39.49 29.51 35.24
N HIS A 22 39.44 29.22 36.54
CA HIS A 22 40.59 29.33 37.44
C HIS A 22 41.71 28.34 37.08
N PHE A 23 41.38 27.10 36.72
CA PHE A 23 42.39 26.12 36.26
C PHE A 23 43.04 26.51 34.94
N VAL A 24 42.31 27.15 34.04
CA VAL A 24 42.87 27.70 32.80
C VAL A 24 43.77 28.89 33.08
N ALA A 25 43.34 29.82 33.93
CA ALA A 25 44.13 30.99 34.33
C ALA A 25 45.40 30.61 35.11
N SER A 26 45.33 29.55 35.91
CA SER A 26 46.47 28.99 36.65
C SER A 26 47.46 28.22 35.76
N GLY A 27 47.16 28.04 34.47
CA GLY A 27 47.98 27.23 33.55
C GLY A 27 47.96 25.73 33.82
N LEU A 28 47.16 25.27 34.79
CA LEU A 28 47.00 23.86 35.15
C LEU A 28 46.28 23.07 34.04
N VAL A 29 45.40 23.76 33.30
CA VAL A 29 44.69 23.21 32.14
C VAL A 29 44.86 24.18 30.98
N THR A 30 45.45 23.75 29.86
CA THR A 30 45.59 24.62 28.68
C THR A 30 44.32 24.58 27.81
N GLN A 31 44.09 25.65 27.04
CA GLN A 31 42.97 25.72 26.10
C GLN A 31 43.03 24.60 25.05
N GLU A 32 44.24 24.14 24.70
CA GLU A 32 44.47 22.99 23.81
C GLU A 32 43.95 21.69 24.41
N MET A 33 44.17 21.43 25.71
CA MET A 33 43.63 20.26 26.41
C MET A 33 42.10 20.25 26.43
N LEU A 34 41.48 21.41 26.63
CA LEU A 34 40.02 21.55 26.55
C LEU A 34 39.48 21.36 25.13
N ASN A 35 40.24 21.79 24.11
CA ASN A 35 39.86 21.59 22.72
C ASN A 35 40.00 20.12 22.27
N VAL A 36 40.94 19.34 22.82
CA VAL A 36 41.01 17.88 22.57
C VAL A 36 39.76 17.18 23.10
N SER A 37 39.24 17.61 24.26
CA SER A 37 37.99 17.08 24.83
C SER A 37 36.74 17.40 23.99
N LYS A 38 36.79 18.41 23.10
CA LYS A 38 35.65 18.77 22.21
C LYS A 38 35.57 17.89 20.96
N LYS A 39 36.65 17.20 20.58
CA LYS A 39 36.54 16.16 19.56
C LYS A 39 35.78 14.98 20.17
N ALA A 40 34.64 14.64 19.57
CA ALA A 40 33.86 13.48 19.99
C ALA A 40 34.80 12.28 20.08
N ALA A 41 34.83 11.62 21.24
CA ALA A 41 35.73 10.49 21.41
C ALA A 41 35.41 9.43 20.34
N PRO A 42 36.40 8.74 19.75
CA PRO A 42 36.20 7.79 18.64
C PRO A 42 35.14 6.70 18.92
N CYS A 43 34.87 6.42 20.19
CA CYS A 43 33.79 5.52 20.61
C CYS A 43 32.38 6.05 20.25
N PHE A 44 32.11 7.35 20.34
CA PHE A 44 30.81 7.95 20.00
C PHE A 44 30.51 7.85 18.50
N GLU A 45 31.52 8.04 17.65
CA GLU A 45 31.38 7.84 16.20
C GLU A 45 31.07 6.38 15.87
N LYS A 46 31.69 5.42 16.57
CA LYS A 46 31.42 3.99 16.41
C LYS A 46 29.97 3.64 16.77
N PHE A 47 29.44 4.18 17.87
CA PHE A 47 28.04 3.98 18.24
C PHE A 47 27.08 4.60 17.22
N SER A 48 27.37 5.83 16.76
CA SER A 48 26.57 6.49 15.72
C SER A 48 26.53 5.66 14.43
N ARG A 49 27.68 5.14 14.00
CA ARG A 49 27.78 4.27 12.82
C ARG A 49 27.01 2.95 12.99
N LEU A 50 27.12 2.31 14.15
CA LEU A 50 26.35 1.09 14.44
C LEU A 50 24.84 1.36 14.41
N GLN A 51 24.41 2.48 15.01
CA GLN A 51 23.00 2.88 14.99
C GLN A 51 22.48 3.11 13.57
N GLN A 52 23.27 3.77 12.72
CA GLN A 52 22.91 3.99 11.31
C GLN A 52 22.81 2.67 10.54
N ILE A 53 23.74 1.74 10.74
CA ILE A 53 23.69 0.41 10.12
C ILE A 53 22.42 -0.33 10.54
N THR A 54 22.11 -0.36 11.83
CA THR A 54 20.89 -1.01 12.33
C THR A 54 19.64 -0.36 11.75
N ASN A 55 19.60 0.97 11.64
CA ASN A 55 18.48 1.68 11.06
C ASN A 55 18.28 1.33 9.57
N ILE A 56 19.37 1.34 8.79
CA ILE A 56 19.35 0.95 7.38
C ILE A 56 18.90 -0.51 7.22
N GLN A 57 19.35 -1.41 8.10
CA GLN A 57 18.91 -2.81 8.08
C GLN A 57 17.40 -2.95 8.36
N ALA A 58 16.86 -2.19 9.31
CA ALA A 58 15.44 -2.17 9.59
C ALA A 58 14.64 -1.62 8.39
N GLU A 59 15.12 -0.57 7.74
CA GLU A 59 14.51 -0.02 6.52
C GLU A 59 14.52 -1.02 5.36
N ILE A 60 15.65 -1.73 5.14
CA ILE A 60 15.75 -2.79 4.13
C ILE A 60 14.72 -3.89 4.41
N TYR A 61 14.63 -4.35 5.67
CA TYR A 61 13.69 -5.39 6.04
C TYR A 61 12.24 -4.96 5.84
N GLN A 62 11.89 -3.74 6.24
CA GLN A 62 10.57 -3.17 6.01
C GLN A 62 10.24 -3.10 4.52
N LYS A 63 11.17 -2.63 3.68
CA LYS A 63 10.98 -2.55 2.22
C LYS A 63 10.87 -3.92 1.57
N SER A 64 11.58 -4.92 2.08
CA SER A 64 11.45 -6.31 1.63
C SER A 64 10.03 -6.83 1.85
N LEU A 65 9.47 -6.60 3.05
CA LEU A 65 8.10 -7.01 3.36
C LEU A 65 7.06 -6.25 2.51
N GLU A 66 7.26 -4.96 2.27
CA GLU A 66 6.38 -4.16 1.38
C GLU A 66 6.36 -4.72 -0.05
N ILE A 67 7.52 -5.15 -0.57
CA ILE A 67 7.62 -5.79 -1.88
C ILE A 67 6.92 -7.17 -1.90
N GLU A 68 7.09 -7.98 -0.86
CA GLU A 68 6.42 -9.28 -0.75
C GLU A 68 4.91 -9.13 -0.71
N LEU A 69 4.40 -8.14 0.01
CA LEU A 69 2.96 -7.82 0.04
C LEU A 69 2.45 -7.42 -1.34
N LEU A 70 3.12 -6.49 -2.03
CA LEU A 70 2.72 -6.06 -3.36
C LEU A 70 2.74 -7.21 -4.39
N LYS A 71 3.71 -8.12 -4.29
CA LYS A 71 3.74 -9.34 -5.12
C LYS A 71 2.55 -10.23 -4.82
N LEU A 72 2.25 -10.46 -3.55
CA LEU A 72 1.10 -11.28 -3.13
C LEU A 72 -0.22 -10.67 -3.61
N GLU A 73 -0.39 -9.36 -3.50
CA GLU A 73 -1.58 -8.64 -4.01
C GLU A 73 -1.71 -8.79 -5.52
N LYS A 74 -0.59 -8.62 -6.26
CA LYS A 74 -0.56 -8.80 -7.71
C LYS A 74 -0.89 -10.25 -8.10
N ASP A 75 -0.31 -11.24 -7.42
CA ASP A 75 -0.58 -12.66 -7.69
C ASP A 75 -2.04 -13.03 -7.36
N ALA A 76 -2.62 -12.46 -6.30
CA ALA A 76 -4.05 -12.62 -6.00
C ALA A 76 -4.93 -11.95 -7.07
N ALA A 77 -4.58 -10.75 -7.53
CA ALA A 77 -5.28 -10.08 -8.61
C ALA A 77 -5.18 -10.88 -9.93
N ASP A 78 -4.00 -11.40 -10.27
CA ASP A 78 -3.78 -12.25 -11.45
C ASP A 78 -4.63 -13.54 -11.42
N VAL A 79 -4.96 -14.06 -10.24
CA VAL A 79 -5.88 -15.22 -10.10
C VAL A 79 -7.35 -14.81 -10.20
N VAL A 80 -7.74 -13.71 -9.56
CA VAL A 80 -9.14 -13.28 -9.45
C VAL A 80 -9.64 -12.62 -10.75
N HIS A 81 -8.77 -11.88 -11.45
CA HIS A 81 -9.17 -11.07 -12.59
C HIS A 81 -9.57 -11.91 -13.82
N PRO A 82 -8.82 -12.95 -14.25
CA PRO A 82 -9.25 -13.85 -15.32
C PRO A 82 -10.51 -14.63 -14.93
N PHE A 83 -10.56 -15.10 -13.67
CA PHE A 83 -11.70 -15.87 -13.16
C PHE A 83 -13.01 -15.08 -13.24
N SER A 84 -12.97 -13.78 -12.91
CA SER A 84 -14.15 -12.91 -13.03
C SER A 84 -14.62 -12.75 -14.47
N LEU A 85 -13.71 -12.49 -15.41
CA LEU A 85 -14.04 -12.24 -16.81
C LEU A 85 -14.52 -13.50 -17.52
N ASP A 86 -13.89 -14.64 -17.28
CA ASP A 86 -14.27 -15.93 -17.88
C ASP A 86 -15.67 -16.36 -17.44
N ILE A 87 -16.02 -16.14 -16.17
CA ILE A 87 -17.36 -16.39 -15.65
C ILE A 87 -18.37 -15.46 -16.33
N TRP A 88 -18.10 -14.17 -16.43
CA TRP A 88 -19.02 -13.21 -17.08
C TRP A 88 -19.23 -13.54 -18.55
N ILE A 89 -18.17 -13.88 -19.29
CA ILE A 89 -18.25 -14.31 -20.69
C ILE A 89 -19.09 -15.60 -20.81
N HIS A 90 -18.88 -16.56 -19.91
CA HIS A 90 -19.63 -17.81 -19.90
C HIS A 90 -21.13 -17.58 -19.64
N VAL A 91 -21.47 -16.80 -18.61
CA VAL A 91 -22.84 -16.44 -18.26
C VAL A 91 -23.52 -15.70 -19.41
N TRP A 92 -22.85 -14.70 -19.98
CA TRP A 92 -23.38 -13.96 -21.14
C TRP A 92 -23.65 -14.88 -22.33
N ARG A 93 -22.75 -15.84 -22.59
CA ARG A 93 -22.92 -16.82 -23.69
C ARG A 93 -24.10 -17.77 -23.46
N ILE A 94 -24.35 -18.19 -22.22
CA ILE A 94 -25.54 -18.99 -21.88
C ILE A 94 -26.81 -18.17 -22.14
N MET A 95 -26.84 -16.92 -21.65
CA MET A 95 -27.99 -16.03 -21.83
C MET A 95 -28.27 -15.75 -23.31
N ALA A 96 -27.24 -15.46 -24.10
CA ALA A 96 -27.36 -15.24 -25.54
C ALA A 96 -27.93 -16.47 -26.27
N LYS A 97 -27.44 -17.68 -25.94
CA LYS A 97 -27.99 -18.93 -26.48
C LYS A 97 -29.47 -19.10 -26.13
N LYS A 98 -29.85 -18.83 -24.87
CA LYS A 98 -31.24 -18.98 -24.43
C LYS A 98 -32.17 -18.01 -25.17
N ILE A 99 -31.76 -16.76 -25.37
CA ILE A 99 -32.52 -15.77 -26.13
C ILE A 99 -32.69 -16.21 -27.58
N HIS A 100 -31.62 -16.68 -28.22
CA HIS A 100 -31.68 -17.19 -29.59
C HIS A 100 -32.65 -18.38 -29.71
N THR A 101 -32.58 -19.33 -28.78
CA THR A 101 -33.51 -20.47 -28.76
C THR A 101 -34.97 -20.03 -28.61
N VAL A 102 -35.27 -19.13 -27.68
CA VAL A 102 -36.63 -18.61 -27.46
C VAL A 102 -37.13 -17.84 -28.69
N SER A 103 -36.26 -17.08 -29.35
CA SER A 103 -36.60 -16.33 -30.57
C SER A 103 -36.93 -17.26 -31.75
N VAL A 104 -36.11 -18.29 -31.98
CA VAL A 104 -36.36 -19.29 -33.03
C VAL A 104 -37.64 -20.08 -32.76
N GLU A 105 -37.87 -20.46 -31.52
CA GLU A 105 -39.07 -21.21 -31.12
C GLU A 105 -40.36 -20.37 -31.27
N GLY A 106 -40.29 -19.07 -30.95
CA GLY A 106 -41.38 -18.13 -31.21
C GLY A 106 -41.66 -17.91 -32.70
N SER A 107 -40.61 -17.83 -33.54
CA SER A 107 -40.73 -17.73 -34.99
C SER A 107 -41.39 -18.99 -35.60
N HIS A 108 -41.00 -20.18 -35.13
CA HIS A 108 -41.60 -21.43 -35.59
C HIS A 108 -43.07 -21.54 -35.17
N ARG A 109 -43.41 -21.15 -33.93
CA ARG A 109 -44.79 -21.16 -33.43
C ARG A 109 -45.70 -20.21 -34.21
N THR A 110 -45.22 -19.01 -34.53
CA THR A 110 -45.98 -18.03 -35.33
C THR A 110 -46.15 -18.50 -36.78
N GLY A 111 -45.13 -19.12 -37.38
CA GLY A 111 -45.25 -19.73 -38.71
C GLY A 111 -46.29 -20.85 -38.77
N ILE A 112 -46.30 -21.76 -37.79
CA ILE A 112 -47.34 -22.80 -37.73
C ILE A 112 -48.73 -22.19 -37.60
N GLN A 113 -48.88 -21.15 -36.77
CA GLN A 113 -50.17 -20.48 -36.56
C GLN A 113 -50.69 -19.81 -37.83
N THR A 114 -49.83 -19.13 -38.62
CA THR A 114 -50.24 -18.50 -39.88
C THR A 114 -50.61 -19.55 -40.94
N HIS A 115 -49.89 -20.66 -41.02
CA HIS A 115 -50.23 -21.77 -41.93
C HIS A 115 -51.58 -22.40 -41.58
N LEU A 116 -51.87 -22.62 -40.30
CA LEU A 116 -53.16 -23.16 -39.85
C LEU A 116 -54.33 -22.21 -40.18
N LEU A 117 -54.19 -20.91 -39.90
CA LEU A 117 -55.22 -19.92 -40.21
C LEU A 117 -55.47 -19.81 -41.73
N THR A 118 -54.40 -19.84 -42.54
CA THR A 118 -54.51 -19.81 -44.00
C THR A 118 -55.23 -21.05 -44.54
N ALA A 119 -54.91 -22.25 -44.01
CA ALA A 119 -55.57 -23.48 -44.38
C ALA A 119 -57.07 -23.47 -44.02
N SER A 120 -57.44 -22.94 -42.85
CA SER A 120 -58.85 -22.79 -42.47
C SER A 120 -59.62 -21.84 -43.40
N LEU A 121 -59.02 -20.71 -43.80
CA LEU A 121 -59.64 -19.76 -44.74
C LEU A 121 -59.82 -20.38 -46.14
N LEU A 122 -58.83 -21.14 -46.63
CA LEU A 122 -58.94 -21.86 -47.91
C LEU A 122 -60.01 -22.96 -47.86
N TYR A 123 -60.11 -23.68 -46.75
CA TYR A 123 -61.17 -24.69 -46.57
C TYR A 123 -62.56 -24.05 -46.55
N SER A 124 -62.73 -22.93 -45.83
CA SER A 124 -64.01 -22.20 -45.81
C SER A 124 -64.40 -21.63 -47.18
N THR A 125 -63.44 -21.18 -47.99
CA THR A 125 -63.74 -20.67 -49.35
C THR A 125 -63.95 -21.76 -50.40
N SER A 126 -63.51 -22.99 -50.15
CA SER A 126 -63.76 -24.15 -51.02
C SER A 126 -65.10 -24.84 -50.76
N VAL A 127 -65.74 -24.58 -49.61
CA VAL A 127 -67.00 -25.21 -49.18
C VAL A 127 -68.23 -24.33 -49.45
N TYR A 128 -68.03 -23.09 -49.94
CA TYR A 128 -69.06 -22.20 -50.48
C TYR A 128 -68.90 -22.06 -51.99
#